data_AF-A0A0F9JS31-F1
#
_entry.id   AF-A0A0F9JS31-F1
#
_cell.length_a   1.000
_cell.length_b   1.000
_cell.length_c   1.000
_cell.angle_alpha   90.00
_cell.angle_beta   90.00
_cell.angle_gamma   90.00
#
_symmetry.space_group_name_H-M   'P 1'
#
loop_
_entity.id
_entity.type
_entity.pdbx_description
1 polymer ?
#
loop_
_entity_poly.entity_id
_entity_poly.type
_entity_poly.pdbx_seq_one_letter_code
_entity_poly.pdbx_strand_id
1 'polypeptide(L)'
;MDDFDFKNIFDTNEPNVDWNGPDISTLPAVISLDDQLANAKLLFAKYEKHIEGLMVEARGLVVNDDITVKRATNMVATVTKLVKKLADEKQRIISGQSSFVQSVHALVLPSTKQLTSVKKEINDKIGNHEYLEILKRRKEAKRLADETAKKQAEFDRIADDAKVERVELPKMVVPVKREPVRSDAGSTSTKMVWTFEIEDWSKIDRCHLEAIGRIAMETKPKDSEHHPAINKVFKPMVVAGIRIIPGVRVFEKPVVSVRAA
;
A
#
# COMPACT_ATOMS: atom_id res chain seq x y z
N MET A 1 -32.67 -13.65 9.22
CA MET A 1 -31.59 -12.83 8.65
C MET A 1 -32.29 -11.95 7.65
N ASP A 2 -32.57 -10.72 8.03
CA ASP A 2 -33.23 -9.77 7.13
C ASP A 2 -32.25 -9.45 6.01
N ASP A 3 -32.65 -9.75 4.77
CA ASP A 3 -31.89 -9.43 3.57
C ASP A 3 -31.81 -7.91 3.46
N PHE A 4 -30.65 -7.37 3.84
CA PHE A 4 -30.33 -5.97 3.67
C PHE A 4 -30.15 -5.71 2.16
N ASP A 5 -31.21 -5.23 1.53
CA ASP A 5 -31.29 -5.02 0.08
C ASP A 5 -30.47 -3.80 -0.34
N PHE A 6 -29.21 -4.04 -0.71
CA PHE A 6 -28.29 -3.01 -1.21
C PHE A 6 -28.75 -2.36 -2.52
N LYS A 7 -29.73 -2.93 -3.23
CA LYS A 7 -30.26 -2.29 -4.44
C LYS A 7 -31.02 -1.01 -4.12
N ASN A 8 -31.76 -0.97 -3.01
CA ASN A 8 -32.57 0.19 -2.61
C ASN A 8 -31.78 1.33 -1.94
N ILE A 9 -30.48 1.16 -1.68
CA ILE A 9 -29.64 2.25 -1.15
C ILE A 9 -29.17 3.18 -2.27
N PHE A 10 -29.08 2.67 -3.50
CA PHE A 10 -28.64 3.42 -4.67
C PHE A 10 -29.71 3.53 -5.76
N ASP A 11 -30.91 2.95 -5.56
CA ASP A 11 -32.06 3.17 -6.45
C ASP A 11 -32.67 4.56 -6.17
N THR A 12 -32.09 5.50 -6.90
CA THR A 12 -32.50 6.85 -7.27
C THR A 12 -33.95 7.26 -6.95
N ASN A 13 -34.17 7.65 -5.70
CA ASN A 13 -34.95 8.83 -5.37
C ASN A 13 -34.17 9.62 -4.31
N GLU A 14 -32.87 9.78 -4.55
CA GLU A 14 -32.11 10.80 -3.84
C GLU A 14 -32.88 12.12 -4.04
N PRO A 15 -33.18 12.88 -2.97
CA PRO A 15 -33.63 14.24 -3.17
C PRO A 15 -32.60 14.85 -4.12
N ASN A 16 -33.08 15.53 -5.16
CA ASN A 16 -32.22 16.32 -6.04
C ASN A 16 -31.46 17.28 -5.14
N VAL A 17 -30.30 16.83 -4.63
CA VAL A 17 -29.39 17.63 -3.84
C VAL A 17 -28.96 18.62 -4.86
N ASP A 18 -29.53 19.81 -4.74
CA ASP A 18 -29.21 20.91 -5.60
C ASP A 18 -27.72 21.17 -5.42
N TRP A 19 -26.92 20.56 -6.31
CA TRP A 19 -25.50 20.81 -6.46
C TRP A 19 -25.26 22.18 -7.12
N ASN A 20 -26.17 23.13 -6.92
CA ASN A 20 -25.81 24.53 -6.80
C ASN A 20 -24.76 24.63 -5.69
N GLY A 21 -23.53 24.31 -6.08
CA GLY A 21 -22.35 24.45 -5.27
C GLY A 21 -22.31 25.88 -4.71
N PRO A 22 -21.59 26.07 -3.60
CA PRO A 22 -21.47 27.39 -2.97
C PRO A 22 -21.16 28.43 -4.05
N ASP A 23 -21.91 29.54 -4.02
CA ASP A 23 -21.82 30.64 -4.98
C ASP A 23 -20.35 31.01 -5.21
N ILE A 24 -19.84 30.56 -6.37
CA ILE A 24 -18.44 30.63 -6.76
C ILE A 24 -17.99 32.10 -6.93
N SER A 25 -18.95 33.03 -7.03
CA SER A 25 -18.69 34.46 -7.15
C SER A 25 -18.03 35.08 -5.90
N THR A 26 -18.03 34.36 -4.78
CA THR A 26 -17.40 34.79 -3.52
C THR A 26 -15.98 34.23 -3.31
N LEU A 27 -15.48 33.40 -4.23
CA LEU A 27 -14.10 32.90 -4.10
C LEU A 27 -13.12 34.04 -4.41
N PRO A 28 -12.01 34.15 -3.65
CA PRO A 28 -10.97 35.13 -3.94
C PRO A 28 -10.45 34.91 -5.36
N ALA A 29 -10.20 36.00 -6.08
CA ALA A 29 -9.72 35.96 -7.46
C ALA A 29 -8.54 34.97 -7.58
N VAL A 30 -8.75 33.88 -8.32
CA VAL A 30 -7.72 32.90 -8.60
C VAL A 30 -6.67 33.60 -9.45
N ILE A 31 -5.55 33.99 -8.83
CA ILE A 31 -4.43 34.56 -9.55
C ILE A 31 -3.95 33.48 -10.53
N SER A 32 -4.03 33.75 -11.83
CA SER A 32 -3.61 32.81 -12.87
C SER A 32 -2.19 32.32 -12.60
N LEU A 33 -1.90 31.04 -12.87
CA LEU A 33 -0.55 30.48 -12.74
C LEU A 33 0.46 31.27 -13.59
N ASP A 34 0.02 31.78 -14.75
CA ASP A 34 0.84 32.59 -15.65
C ASP A 34 1.20 33.94 -15.01
N ASP A 35 0.28 34.57 -14.30
CA ASP A 35 0.51 35.83 -13.58
C ASP A 35 1.46 35.62 -12.40
N GLN A 36 1.31 34.50 -11.68
CA GLN A 36 2.23 34.14 -10.59
C GLN A 36 3.66 33.90 -11.11
N LEU A 37 3.78 33.24 -12.26
CA LEU A 37 5.06 33.01 -12.92
C LEU A 37 5.68 34.32 -13.45
N ALA A 38 4.88 35.22 -14.02
CA ALA A 38 5.33 36.53 -14.46
C ALA A 38 5.86 37.38 -13.29
N ASN A 39 5.14 37.37 -12.16
CA ASN A 39 5.56 38.05 -10.93
C ASN A 39 6.85 37.45 -10.34
N ALA A 40 6.97 36.11 -10.34
CA ALA A 40 8.20 35.45 -9.92
C ALA A 40 9.40 35.82 -10.81
N LYS A 41 9.20 35.86 -12.14
CA LYS A 41 10.24 36.30 -13.10
C LYS A 41 10.69 37.73 -12.82
N LEU A 42 9.75 38.66 -12.57
CA LEU A 42 10.06 40.04 -12.22
C LEU A 42 10.85 40.14 -10.90
N LEU A 43 10.48 39.35 -9.89
CA LEU A 43 11.18 39.29 -8.61
C LEU A 43 12.61 38.75 -8.74
N PHE A 44 12.85 37.79 -9.65
CA PHE A 44 14.18 37.22 -9.88
C PHE A 44 15.06 38.07 -10.81
N ALA A 45 14.47 38.86 -11.72
CA ALA A 45 15.20 39.75 -12.63
C ALA A 45 16.14 40.74 -11.92
N LYS A 46 15.82 41.15 -10.69
CA LYS A 46 16.69 42.02 -9.87
C LYS A 46 18.02 41.36 -9.49
N TYR A 47 18.08 40.03 -9.42
CA TYR A 47 19.30 39.28 -9.10
C TYR A 47 20.14 38.98 -10.34
N GLU A 48 19.54 38.88 -11.53
CA GLU A 48 20.24 38.60 -12.79
C GLU A 48 21.35 39.62 -13.06
N LYS A 49 21.05 40.92 -12.92
CA LYS A 49 22.07 41.98 -13.06
C LYS A 49 23.23 41.84 -12.08
N HIS A 50 22.95 41.39 -10.85
CA HIS A 50 23.97 41.19 -9.81
C HIS A 50 24.85 39.97 -10.10
N ILE A 51 24.24 38.91 -10.65
CA ILE A 51 24.94 37.71 -11.11
C ILE A 51 25.84 38.03 -12.29
N GLU A 52 25.34 38.78 -13.29
CA GLU A 52 26.13 39.22 -14.45
C GLU A 52 27.36 40.03 -14.02
N GLY A 53 27.18 40.98 -13.09
CA GLY A 53 28.29 41.75 -12.53
C GLY A 53 29.35 40.87 -11.87
N LEU A 54 28.92 39.95 -10.99
CA LEU A 54 29.82 38.99 -10.34
C LEU A 54 30.52 38.05 -11.34
N MET A 55 29.86 37.67 -12.44
CA MET A 55 30.46 36.86 -13.48
C MET A 55 31.56 37.61 -14.25
N VAL A 56 31.34 38.89 -14.56
CA VAL A 56 32.36 39.73 -15.21
C VAL A 56 33.55 39.93 -14.27
N GLU A 57 33.29 40.25 -13.00
CA GLU A 57 34.34 40.40 -11.98
C GLU A 57 35.14 39.11 -11.77
N ALA A 58 34.46 37.96 -11.70
CA ALA A 58 35.10 36.66 -11.54
C ALA A 58 35.96 36.28 -12.75
N ARG A 59 35.52 36.58 -13.97
CA ARG A 59 36.29 36.34 -15.20
C ARG A 59 37.56 37.18 -15.28
N GLY A 60 37.54 38.39 -14.73
CA GLY A 60 38.69 39.30 -14.68
C GLY A 60 39.64 39.05 -13.51
N LEU A 61 39.28 38.16 -12.56
CA LEU A 61 40.09 37.91 -11.38
C LEU A 61 41.27 36.98 -11.70
N VAL A 62 42.48 37.50 -11.53
CA VAL A 62 43.72 36.70 -11.52
C VAL A 62 44.30 36.71 -10.11
N VAL A 63 44.62 35.53 -9.57
CA VAL A 63 45.09 35.36 -8.18
C VAL A 63 46.58 35.07 -8.19
N ASN A 64 47.39 36.06 -7.79
CA ASN A 64 48.86 35.99 -7.80
C ASN A 64 49.50 36.39 -6.46
N ASP A 65 48.74 36.98 -5.53
CA ASP A 65 49.24 37.54 -4.27
C ASP A 65 48.20 37.37 -3.13
N ASP A 66 48.63 37.56 -1.88
CA ASP A 66 47.76 37.43 -0.71
C ASP A 66 46.57 38.41 -0.71
N ILE A 67 46.73 39.56 -1.38
CA ILE A 67 45.67 40.57 -1.52
C ILE A 67 44.57 40.07 -2.47
N THR A 68 44.94 39.50 -3.62
CA THR A 68 43.98 38.89 -4.57
C THR A 68 43.32 37.66 -3.99
N VAL A 69 44.01 36.86 -3.16
CA VAL A 69 43.39 35.75 -2.41
C VAL A 69 42.29 36.25 -1.46
N LYS A 70 42.53 37.32 -0.71
CA LYS A 70 41.51 37.93 0.18
C LYS A 70 40.31 38.44 -0.62
N ARG A 71 40.56 39.09 -1.77
CA ARG A 71 39.49 39.55 -2.68
C ARG A 71 38.65 38.40 -3.22
N ALA A 72 39.30 37.33 -3.69
CA ALA A 72 38.63 36.11 -4.16
C ALA A 72 37.74 35.49 -3.07
N THR A 73 38.26 35.39 -1.85
CA THR A 73 37.53 34.87 -0.69
C THR A 73 36.29 35.71 -0.38
N ASN A 74 36.39 37.04 -0.42
CA ASN A 74 35.24 37.93 -0.23
C ASN A 74 34.19 37.75 -1.35
N MET A 75 34.63 37.59 -2.60
CA MET A 75 33.74 37.32 -3.72
C MET A 75 32.98 35.99 -3.54
N VAL A 76 33.65 34.91 -3.12
CA VAL A 76 33.00 33.63 -2.80
C VAL A 76 31.96 33.79 -1.68
N ALA A 77 32.27 34.56 -0.63
CA ALA A 77 31.33 34.84 0.45
C ALA A 77 30.09 35.61 -0.03
N THR A 78 30.26 36.58 -0.95
CA THR A 78 29.13 37.32 -1.53
C THR A 78 28.25 36.44 -2.43
N VAL A 79 28.85 35.60 -3.27
CA VAL A 79 28.13 34.61 -4.09
C VAL A 79 27.32 33.66 -3.20
N THR A 80 27.92 33.15 -2.12
CA THR A 80 27.25 32.23 -1.18
C THR A 80 26.03 32.90 -0.52
N LYS A 81 26.15 34.16 -0.09
CA LYS A 81 25.04 34.95 0.46
C LYS A 81 23.93 35.16 -0.58
N LEU A 82 24.29 35.41 -1.84
CA LEU A 82 23.34 35.61 -2.93
C LEU A 82 22.56 34.32 -3.24
N VAL A 83 23.25 33.18 -3.32
CA VAL A 83 22.62 31.85 -3.50
C VAL A 83 21.63 31.56 -2.38
N LYS A 84 22.01 31.83 -1.13
CA LYS A 84 21.09 31.64 0.02
C LYS A 84 19.84 32.52 -0.10
N LYS A 85 19.99 33.81 -0.44
CA LYS A 85 18.86 34.72 -0.65
C LYS A 85 17.91 34.25 -1.77
N LEU A 86 18.45 33.73 -2.88
CA LEU A 86 17.65 33.16 -3.97
C LEU A 86 16.85 31.93 -3.51
N ALA A 87 17.47 31.06 -2.71
CA ALA A 87 16.80 29.89 -2.15
C ALA A 87 15.69 30.26 -1.17
N ASP A 88 15.93 31.24 -0.30
CA ASP A 88 14.95 31.76 0.66
C ASP A 88 13.75 32.41 -0.07
N GLU A 89 14.01 33.21 -1.12
CA GLU A 89 12.95 33.85 -1.91
C GLU A 89 12.15 32.82 -2.72
N LYS A 90 12.81 31.80 -3.30
CA LYS A 90 12.14 30.65 -3.93
C LYS A 90 11.22 29.95 -2.92
N GLN A 91 11.73 29.67 -1.72
CA GLN A 91 10.98 29.00 -0.67
C GLN A 91 9.78 29.84 -0.21
N ARG A 92 9.94 31.17 -0.11
CA ARG A 92 8.88 32.11 0.24
C ARG A 92 7.73 32.11 -0.78
N ILE A 93 8.06 32.08 -2.07
CA ILE A 93 7.07 31.99 -3.16
C ILE A 93 6.30 30.65 -3.08
N ILE A 94 7.02 29.55 -2.84
CA ILE A 94 6.42 28.19 -2.80
C ILE A 94 5.63 27.95 -1.50
N SER A 95 6.06 28.51 -0.37
CA SER A 95 5.50 28.19 0.96
C SER A 95 4.01 28.53 1.09
N GLY A 96 3.52 29.57 0.40
CA GLY A 96 2.10 29.94 0.43
C GLY A 96 1.19 28.93 -0.26
N GLN A 97 1.66 28.27 -1.33
CA GLN A 97 0.91 27.23 -2.03
C GLN A 97 1.09 25.87 -1.35
N SER A 98 2.30 25.59 -0.87
CA SER A 98 2.59 24.36 -0.15
C SER A 98 1.78 24.26 1.15
N SER A 99 1.56 25.36 1.87
CA SER A 99 0.73 25.36 3.07
C SER A 99 -0.74 25.09 2.75
N PHE A 100 -1.28 25.69 1.68
CA PHE A 100 -2.65 25.41 1.21
C PHE A 100 -2.83 23.94 0.84
N VAL A 101 -1.93 23.35 0.04
CA VAL A 101 -1.97 21.93 -0.32
C VAL A 101 -1.89 21.04 0.93
N GLN A 102 -1.03 21.39 1.90
CA GLN A 102 -0.96 20.66 3.16
C GLN A 102 -2.25 20.78 3.98
N SER A 103 -2.87 21.96 4.03
CA SER A 103 -4.16 22.19 4.70
C SER A 103 -5.29 21.41 4.05
N VAL A 104 -5.39 21.40 2.72
CA VAL A 104 -6.38 20.60 1.98
C VAL A 104 -6.15 19.11 2.19
N HIS A 105 -4.89 18.65 2.11
CA HIS A 105 -4.56 17.26 2.41
C HIS A 105 -4.91 16.88 3.86
N ALA A 106 -4.61 17.75 4.83
CA ALA A 106 -4.94 17.54 6.24
C ALA A 106 -6.46 17.50 6.46
N LEU A 107 -7.23 18.31 5.74
CA LEU A 107 -8.69 18.32 5.76
C LEU A 107 -9.28 16.99 5.22
N VAL A 108 -8.72 16.46 4.14
CA VAL A 108 -9.22 15.23 3.47
C VAL A 108 -8.71 13.94 4.12
N LEU A 109 -7.62 14.02 4.89
CA LEU A 109 -6.96 12.86 5.48
C LEU A 109 -7.85 12.05 6.45
N PRO A 110 -8.62 12.63 7.38
CA PRO A 110 -9.53 11.89 8.26
C PRO A 110 -10.58 11.08 7.49
N SER A 111 -11.23 11.69 6.49
CA SER A 111 -12.22 11.03 5.64
C SER A 111 -11.60 9.89 4.83
N THR A 112 -10.40 10.12 4.27
CA THR A 112 -9.66 9.08 3.53
C THR A 112 -9.30 7.90 4.44
N LYS A 113 -8.91 8.16 5.69
CA LYS A 113 -8.63 7.11 6.68
C LYS A 113 -9.88 6.31 7.04
N GLN A 114 -11.02 6.98 7.25
CA GLN A 114 -12.31 6.32 7.52
C GLN A 114 -12.71 5.41 6.36
N LEU A 115 -12.69 5.91 5.12
CA LEU A 115 -13.00 5.12 3.92
C LEU A 115 -12.05 3.93 3.75
N THR A 116 -10.75 4.13 4.02
CA THR A 116 -9.76 3.05 3.99
C THR A 116 -10.06 1.98 5.04
N SER A 117 -10.51 2.38 6.24
CA SER A 117 -10.92 1.46 7.30
C SER A 117 -12.17 0.65 6.90
N VAL A 118 -13.20 1.31 6.35
CA VAL A 118 -14.41 0.65 5.83
C VAL A 118 -14.06 -0.35 4.73
N LYS A 119 -13.22 0.05 3.77
CA LYS A 119 -12.72 -0.83 2.71
C LYS A 119 -12.00 -2.06 3.28
N LYS A 120 -11.17 -1.88 4.32
CA LYS A 120 -10.47 -2.98 4.99
C LYS A 120 -11.48 -3.95 5.63
N GLU A 121 -12.45 -3.43 6.38
CA GLU A 121 -13.47 -4.24 7.04
C GLU A 121 -14.30 -5.07 6.05
N ILE A 122 -14.69 -4.46 4.91
CA ILE A 122 -15.39 -5.17 3.83
C ILE A 122 -14.52 -6.31 3.28
N ASN A 123 -13.26 -6.04 2.97
CA ASN A 123 -12.34 -7.07 2.47
C ASN A 123 -12.10 -8.20 3.48
N ASP A 124 -12.01 -7.87 4.78
CA ASP A 124 -11.87 -8.87 5.85
C ASP A 124 -13.12 -9.76 5.95
N LYS A 125 -14.33 -9.18 5.83
CA LYS A 125 -15.59 -9.94 5.78
C LYS A 125 -15.67 -10.86 4.56
N ILE A 126 -15.30 -10.37 3.37
CA ILE A 126 -15.25 -11.19 2.14
C ILE A 126 -14.27 -12.35 2.34
N GLY A 127 -13.05 -12.06 2.81
CA GLY A 127 -12.03 -13.08 3.05
C GLY A 127 -12.45 -14.13 4.10
N ASN A 128 -13.12 -13.71 5.18
CA ASN A 128 -13.64 -14.63 6.19
C ASN A 128 -14.75 -15.54 5.63
N HIS A 129 -15.67 -14.98 4.84
CA HIS A 129 -16.73 -15.77 4.19
C HIS A 129 -16.12 -16.83 3.25
N GLU A 130 -15.14 -16.45 2.43
CA GLU A 130 -14.45 -17.40 1.55
C GLU A 130 -13.67 -18.47 2.32
N TYR A 131 -13.03 -18.09 3.43
CA TYR A 131 -12.37 -19.04 4.31
C TYR A 131 -13.36 -20.06 4.87
N LEU A 132 -14.53 -19.62 5.35
CA LEU A 132 -15.58 -20.51 5.85
C LEU A 132 -16.13 -21.43 4.76
N GLU A 133 -16.32 -20.93 3.54
CA GLU A 133 -16.72 -21.74 2.38
C GLU A 133 -15.67 -22.81 2.04
N ILE A 134 -14.38 -22.44 2.05
CA ILE A 134 -13.29 -23.41 1.84
C ILE A 134 -13.29 -24.47 2.93
N LEU A 135 -13.48 -24.09 4.20
CA LEU A 135 -13.56 -25.04 5.31
C LEU A 135 -14.74 -25.99 5.18
N LYS A 136 -15.94 -25.50 4.81
CA LYS A 136 -17.11 -26.35 4.55
C LYS A 136 -16.82 -27.36 3.45
N ARG A 137 -16.27 -26.92 2.31
CA ARG A 137 -15.91 -27.81 1.20
C ARG A 137 -14.87 -28.84 1.60
N ARG A 138 -13.85 -28.48 2.38
CA ARG A 138 -12.85 -29.43 2.89
C ARG A 138 -13.47 -30.48 3.82
N LYS A 139 -14.41 -30.08 4.69
CA LYS A 139 -15.13 -31.02 5.58
C LYS A 139 -16.03 -31.97 4.79
N GLU A 140 -16.78 -31.46 3.81
CA GLU A 140 -17.65 -32.27 2.95
C GLU A 140 -16.83 -33.24 2.10
N ALA A 141 -15.73 -32.78 1.50
CA ALA A 141 -14.81 -33.65 0.75
C ALA A 141 -14.25 -34.77 1.63
N LYS A 142 -13.86 -34.46 2.88
CA LYS A 142 -13.38 -35.46 3.83
C LYS A 142 -14.47 -36.47 4.18
N ARG A 143 -15.69 -36.01 4.50
CA ARG A 143 -16.82 -36.90 4.82
C ARG A 143 -17.13 -37.84 3.65
N LEU A 144 -17.15 -37.31 2.42
CA LEU A 144 -17.44 -38.09 1.22
C LEU A 144 -16.33 -39.10 0.92
N ALA A 145 -15.07 -38.73 1.15
CA ALA A 145 -13.93 -39.64 1.03
C ALA A 145 -14.01 -40.77 2.08
N ASP A 146 -14.34 -40.44 3.33
CA ASP A 146 -14.50 -41.42 4.41
C ASP A 146 -15.68 -42.38 4.12
N GLU A 147 -16.81 -41.87 3.60
CA GLU A 147 -17.96 -42.70 3.18
C GLU A 147 -17.62 -43.60 1.98
N THR A 148 -16.89 -43.07 0.99
CA THR A 148 -16.45 -43.84 -0.17
C THR A 148 -15.46 -44.93 0.25
N ALA A 149 -14.53 -44.63 1.16
CA ALA A 149 -13.57 -45.59 1.68
C ALA A 149 -14.25 -46.72 2.48
N LYS A 150 -15.27 -46.38 3.30
CA LYS A 150 -16.07 -47.39 4.01
C LYS A 150 -16.81 -48.31 3.04
N LYS A 151 -17.48 -47.75 2.03
CA LYS A 151 -18.18 -48.54 1.00
C LYS A 151 -17.20 -49.42 0.23
N GLN A 152 -16.05 -48.88 -0.17
CA GLN A 152 -15.02 -49.66 -0.86
C GLN A 152 -14.56 -50.84 0.01
N ALA A 153 -14.31 -50.61 1.30
CA ALA A 153 -13.92 -51.68 2.22
C ALA A 153 -15.02 -52.75 2.39
N GLU A 154 -16.29 -52.38 2.35
CA GLU A 154 -17.41 -53.35 2.34
C GLU A 154 -17.44 -54.17 1.04
N PHE A 155 -17.30 -53.52 -0.12
CA PHE A 155 -17.24 -54.21 -1.42
C PHE A 155 -16.02 -55.13 -1.53
N ASP A 156 -14.85 -54.69 -1.03
CA ASP A 156 -13.63 -55.50 -1.04
C ASP A 156 -13.81 -56.77 -0.19
N ARG A 157 -14.48 -56.68 0.97
CA ARG A 157 -14.78 -57.86 1.80
C ARG A 157 -15.73 -58.84 1.09
N ILE A 158 -16.77 -58.33 0.44
CA ILE A 158 -17.73 -59.17 -0.30
C ILE A 158 -17.03 -59.84 -1.50
N ALA A 159 -16.16 -59.11 -2.20
CA ALA A 159 -15.40 -59.64 -3.33
C ALA A 159 -14.41 -60.73 -2.89
N ASP A 160 -13.72 -60.53 -1.76
CA ASP A 160 -12.81 -61.51 -1.17
C ASP A 160 -13.57 -62.80 -0.74
N ASP A 161 -14.75 -62.66 -0.12
CA ASP A 161 -15.61 -63.80 0.26
C ASP A 161 -16.15 -64.56 -0.96
N ALA A 162 -16.50 -63.84 -2.04
CA ALA A 162 -17.00 -64.41 -3.28
C ALA A 162 -15.88 -64.91 -4.24
N LYS A 163 -14.61 -64.63 -3.93
CA LYS A 163 -13.44 -64.83 -4.82
C LYS A 163 -13.59 -64.20 -6.21
N VAL A 164 -14.27 -63.05 -6.27
CA VAL A 164 -14.47 -62.28 -7.50
C VAL A 164 -13.48 -61.10 -7.51
N GLU A 165 -13.13 -60.62 -8.71
CA GLU A 165 -12.23 -59.49 -8.88
C GLU A 165 -12.78 -58.20 -8.24
N ARG A 166 -11.90 -57.44 -7.57
CA ARG A 166 -12.28 -56.22 -6.85
C ARG A 166 -12.71 -55.13 -7.82
N VAL A 167 -13.86 -54.52 -7.57
CA VAL A 167 -14.38 -53.39 -8.36
C VAL A 167 -14.06 -52.10 -7.62
N GLU A 168 -13.29 -51.21 -8.24
CA GLU A 168 -13.01 -49.88 -7.70
C GLU A 168 -14.22 -48.96 -7.90
N LEU A 169 -14.76 -48.42 -6.80
CA LEU A 169 -15.81 -47.41 -6.87
C LEU A 169 -15.26 -46.09 -7.40
N PRO A 170 -16.00 -45.39 -8.29
CA PRO A 170 -15.60 -44.09 -8.77
C PRO A 170 -15.53 -43.09 -7.61
N LYS A 171 -14.40 -42.40 -7.48
CA LYS A 171 -14.19 -41.36 -6.46
C LYS A 171 -15.22 -40.25 -6.63
N MET A 172 -16.05 -40.03 -5.62
CA MET A 172 -16.97 -38.90 -5.63
C MET A 172 -16.19 -37.58 -5.57
N VAL A 173 -16.33 -36.75 -6.61
CA VAL A 173 -15.62 -35.48 -6.75
C VAL A 173 -16.49 -34.33 -6.24
N VAL A 174 -15.95 -33.51 -5.34
CA VAL A 174 -16.62 -32.26 -4.93
C VAL A 174 -16.51 -31.25 -6.07
N PRO A 175 -17.61 -30.60 -6.52
CA PRO A 175 -17.57 -29.62 -7.61
C PRO A 175 -16.57 -28.49 -7.34
N VAL A 176 -15.72 -28.15 -8.34
CA VAL A 176 -14.61 -27.20 -8.18
C VAL A 176 -14.81 -25.90 -8.97
N LYS A 177 -14.55 -24.80 -8.23
CA LYS A 177 -14.34 -23.38 -8.59
C LYS A 177 -15.54 -22.57 -9.08
N ARG A 178 -15.83 -21.50 -8.32
CA ARG A 178 -16.65 -20.38 -8.79
C ARG A 178 -15.79 -19.53 -9.71
N GLU A 179 -16.32 -19.13 -10.85
CA GLU A 179 -15.71 -18.10 -11.69
C GLU A 179 -15.61 -16.78 -10.90
N PRO A 180 -14.61 -15.93 -11.18
CA PRO A 180 -14.54 -14.61 -10.56
C PRO A 180 -15.85 -13.86 -10.79
N VAL A 181 -16.48 -13.41 -9.71
CA VAL A 181 -17.69 -12.58 -9.79
C VAL A 181 -17.26 -11.23 -10.38
N ARG A 182 -17.67 -10.96 -11.61
CA ARG A 182 -17.47 -9.68 -12.29
C ARG A 182 -18.69 -8.80 -12.03
N SER A 183 -18.47 -7.59 -11.53
CA SER A 183 -19.50 -6.55 -11.48
C SER A 183 -19.07 -5.39 -12.38
N ASP A 184 -20.03 -4.53 -12.74
CA ASP A 184 -19.76 -3.36 -13.59
C ASP A 184 -18.76 -2.36 -12.93
N ALA A 185 -18.63 -2.41 -11.61
CA ALA A 185 -17.69 -1.59 -10.83
C ALA A 185 -16.26 -2.15 -10.77
N GLY A 186 -16.02 -3.40 -11.20
CA GLY A 186 -14.71 -4.02 -11.19
C GLY A 186 -14.73 -5.54 -11.02
N SER A 187 -13.53 -6.13 -10.98
CA SER A 187 -13.38 -7.57 -10.76
C SER A 187 -12.72 -7.82 -9.41
N THR A 188 -13.35 -8.69 -8.63
CA THR A 188 -12.78 -9.21 -7.38
C THR A 188 -12.25 -10.62 -7.64
N SER A 189 -10.98 -10.84 -7.32
CA SER A 189 -10.35 -12.15 -7.37
C SER A 189 -9.73 -12.47 -6.04
N THR A 190 -9.97 -13.69 -5.57
CA THR A 190 -9.38 -14.21 -4.33
C THR A 190 -8.24 -15.14 -4.67
N LYS A 191 -7.10 -14.92 -4.00
CA LYS A 191 -5.95 -15.82 -4.08
C LYS A 191 -5.55 -16.28 -2.68
N MET A 192 -5.17 -17.54 -2.56
CA MET A 192 -4.54 -18.05 -1.33
C MET A 192 -3.11 -17.51 -1.30
N VAL A 193 -2.76 -16.81 -0.22
CA VAL A 193 -1.41 -16.28 0.01
C VAL A 193 -0.86 -16.92 1.26
N TRP A 194 0.32 -17.50 1.16
CA TRP A 194 1.07 -17.97 2.32
C TRP A 194 1.50 -16.76 3.15
N THR A 195 1.08 -16.76 4.41
CA THR A 195 1.42 -15.77 5.43
C THR A 195 1.99 -16.50 6.65
N PHE A 196 2.48 -15.74 7.62
CA PHE A 196 3.04 -16.30 8.84
C PHE A 196 2.61 -15.50 10.08
N GLU A 197 2.70 -16.15 11.23
CA GLU A 197 2.49 -15.57 12.55
C GLU A 197 3.53 -16.15 13.52
N ILE A 198 4.05 -15.33 14.42
CA ILE A 198 5.02 -15.78 15.42
C ILE A 198 4.23 -16.38 16.58
N GLU A 199 4.44 -17.68 16.85
CA GLU A 199 3.85 -18.35 18.02
C GLU A 199 4.76 -18.23 19.24
N ASP A 200 6.08 -18.38 19.04
CA ASP A 200 7.04 -18.43 20.15
C ASP A 200 8.37 -17.81 19.73
N TRP A 201 8.69 -16.67 20.35
CA TRP A 201 9.94 -15.94 20.13
C TRP A 201 11.18 -16.72 20.56
N SER A 202 11.05 -17.60 21.55
CA SER A 202 12.18 -18.34 22.13
C SER A 202 12.69 -19.43 21.19
N LYS A 203 11.81 -19.91 20.30
CA LYS A 203 12.13 -20.95 19.31
C LYS A 203 12.71 -20.37 18.03
N ILE A 204 12.67 -19.06 17.84
CA ILE A 204 13.24 -18.42 16.64
C ILE A 204 14.76 -18.48 16.74
N ASP A 205 15.40 -18.99 15.68
CA ASP A 205 16.85 -19.03 15.61
C ASP A 205 17.47 -17.64 15.82
N ARG A 206 18.55 -17.61 16.60
CA ARG A 206 19.27 -16.38 16.96
C ARG A 206 19.64 -15.52 15.74
N CYS A 207 20.00 -16.16 14.62
CA CYS A 207 20.33 -15.46 13.38
C CYS A 207 19.16 -14.60 12.85
N HIS A 208 17.93 -15.10 12.93
CA HIS A 208 16.74 -14.35 12.51
C HIS A 208 16.43 -13.21 13.48
N LEU A 209 16.60 -13.42 14.79
CA LEU A 209 16.42 -12.37 15.79
C LEU A 209 17.42 -11.22 15.61
N GLU A 210 18.69 -11.54 15.33
CA GLU A 210 19.73 -10.55 15.04
C GLU A 210 19.43 -9.77 13.74
N ALA A 211 18.93 -10.45 12.71
CA ALA A 211 18.49 -9.80 11.47
C ALA A 211 17.30 -8.86 11.71
N ILE A 212 16.31 -9.27 12.51
CA ILE A 212 15.18 -8.43 12.92
C ILE A 212 15.70 -7.21 13.68
N GLY A 213 16.59 -7.40 14.65
CA GLY A 213 17.19 -6.32 15.44
C GLY A 213 17.96 -5.31 14.59
N ARG A 214 18.77 -5.77 13.64
CA ARG A 214 19.51 -4.91 12.70
C ARG A 214 18.56 -4.05 11.86
N ILE A 215 17.58 -4.68 11.24
CA ILE A 215 16.59 -3.98 10.41
C ILE A 215 15.76 -3.01 11.25
N ALA A 216 15.44 -3.39 12.48
CA ALA A 216 14.70 -2.55 13.41
C ALA A 216 15.47 -1.28 13.79
N MET A 217 16.80 -1.36 13.97
CA MET A 217 17.64 -0.18 14.21
C MET A 217 17.70 0.77 13.01
N GLU A 218 17.70 0.22 11.79
CA GLU A 218 17.73 1.02 10.56
C GLU A 218 16.38 1.69 10.27
N THR A 219 15.26 1.00 10.55
CA THR A 219 13.92 1.55 10.36
C THR A 219 13.45 2.26 11.62
N LYS A 220 13.44 3.61 11.62
CA LYS A 220 12.87 4.40 12.74
C LYS A 220 11.51 3.82 13.17
N PRO A 221 11.30 3.54 14.46
CA PRO A 221 10.06 2.96 14.95
C PRO A 221 8.92 3.94 14.64
N LYS A 222 8.01 3.53 13.76
CA LYS A 222 6.68 4.12 13.67
C LYS A 222 5.77 3.24 14.51
N ASP A 223 5.08 3.85 15.45
CA ASP A 223 4.12 3.21 16.35
C ASP A 223 3.10 2.38 15.55
N SER A 224 3.32 1.08 15.39
CA SER A 224 2.25 0.07 15.32
C SER A 224 2.79 -1.36 15.33
N GLU A 225 1.94 -2.24 15.87
CA GLU A 225 2.15 -3.60 16.38
C GLU A 225 2.62 -4.66 15.36
N HIS A 226 3.12 -4.27 14.20
CA HIS A 226 3.71 -5.20 13.22
C HIS A 226 5.05 -4.64 12.75
N HIS A 227 6.13 -5.01 13.44
CA HIS A 227 7.46 -4.50 13.13
C HIS A 227 7.79 -4.83 11.66
N PRO A 228 7.99 -3.84 10.77
CA PRO A 228 8.31 -4.08 9.36
C PRO A 228 9.58 -4.94 9.19
N ALA A 229 10.42 -4.99 10.22
CA ALA A 229 11.59 -5.86 10.32
C ALA A 229 11.22 -7.35 10.28
N ILE A 230 10.20 -7.78 11.03
CA ILE A 230 9.73 -9.18 11.07
C ILE A 230 9.29 -9.61 9.66
N ASN A 231 8.49 -8.76 9.01
CA ASN A 231 8.04 -8.99 7.64
C ASN A 231 9.21 -9.05 6.64
N LYS A 232 10.25 -8.23 6.81
CA LYS A 232 11.43 -8.26 5.95
C LYS A 232 12.25 -9.54 6.10
N VAL A 233 12.24 -10.18 7.27
CA VAL A 233 13.00 -11.42 7.52
C VAL A 233 12.22 -12.66 7.06
N PHE A 234 10.98 -12.85 7.53
CA PHE A 234 10.27 -14.10 7.29
C PHE A 234 9.47 -14.14 5.99
N LYS A 235 8.99 -13.01 5.46
CA LYS A 235 8.20 -13.00 4.22
C LYS A 235 8.97 -13.57 3.03
N PRO A 236 10.26 -13.24 2.79
CA PRO A 236 11.04 -13.86 1.72
C PRO A 236 11.17 -15.38 1.87
N MET A 237 11.33 -15.89 3.10
CA MET A 237 11.41 -17.33 3.38
C MET A 237 10.10 -18.04 3.01
N VAL A 238 8.97 -17.46 3.41
CA VAL A 238 7.64 -18.00 3.08
C VAL A 238 7.40 -17.96 1.57
N VAL A 239 7.79 -16.87 0.89
CA VAL A 239 7.71 -16.76 -0.57
C VAL A 239 8.61 -17.79 -1.26
N ALA A 240 9.79 -18.08 -0.70
CA ALA A 240 10.72 -19.09 -1.21
C ALA A 240 10.28 -20.55 -1.00
N GLY A 241 9.12 -20.78 -0.36
CA GLY A 241 8.59 -22.13 -0.16
C GLY A 241 8.94 -22.76 1.20
N ILE A 242 9.63 -22.04 2.10
CA ILE A 242 9.94 -22.55 3.44
C ILE A 242 8.64 -22.54 4.26
N ARG A 243 8.23 -23.71 4.76
CA ARG A 243 6.98 -23.91 5.53
C ARG A 243 7.20 -24.28 6.99
N ILE A 244 8.41 -24.73 7.32
CA ILE A 244 8.81 -25.11 8.68
C ILE A 244 9.87 -24.12 9.13
N ILE A 245 9.47 -23.19 9.99
CA ILE A 245 10.36 -22.19 10.59
C ILE A 245 10.17 -22.30 12.11
N PRO A 246 11.24 -22.55 12.88
CA PRO A 246 11.14 -22.63 14.34
C PRO A 246 10.48 -21.38 14.95
N GLY A 247 9.44 -21.57 15.76
CA GLY A 247 8.70 -20.47 16.41
C GLY A 247 7.70 -19.71 15.53
N VAL A 248 7.57 -20.06 14.26
CA VAL A 248 6.73 -19.35 13.29
C VAL A 248 5.73 -20.30 12.63
N ARG A 249 4.44 -20.00 12.77
CA ARG A 249 3.37 -20.72 12.09
C ARG A 249 3.17 -20.14 10.69
N VAL A 250 3.43 -20.95 9.66
CA VAL A 250 3.18 -20.59 8.25
C VAL A 250 1.87 -21.20 7.78
N PHE A 251 0.96 -20.40 7.26
CA PHE A 251 -0.37 -20.84 6.84
C PHE A 251 -0.87 -20.09 5.60
N GLU A 252 -1.82 -20.67 4.88
CA GLU A 252 -2.48 -19.98 3.76
C GLU A 252 -3.66 -19.14 4.27
N LYS A 253 -3.70 -17.87 3.88
CA LYS A 253 -4.84 -16.98 4.11
C LYS A 253 -5.43 -16.55 2.76
N PRO A 254 -6.77 -16.53 2.59
CA PRO A 254 -7.37 -15.93 1.41
C PRO A 254 -7.13 -14.41 1.45
N VAL A 255 -6.60 -13.88 0.35
CA VAL A 255 -6.41 -12.45 0.15
C VAL A 255 -7.25 -12.03 -1.04
N VAL A 256 -8.17 -11.12 -0.78
CA VAL A 256 -9.04 -10.52 -1.79
C VAL A 256 -8.27 -9.42 -2.51
N SER A 257 -8.18 -9.53 -3.83
CA SER A 257 -7.63 -8.51 -4.71
C SER A 257 -8.76 -7.89 -5.52
N VAL A 258 -9.00 -6.60 -5.33
CA VAL A 258 -9.98 -5.83 -6.10
C VAL A 258 -9.23 -5.03 -7.16
N ARG A 259 -9.59 -5.24 -8.43
CA ARG A 259 -9.15 -4.39 -9.55
C ARG A 259 -10.34 -3.57 -10.02
N ALA A 260 -10.22 -2.24 -9.93
CA ALA A 260 -11.18 -1.33 -10.54
C ALA A 260 -11.14 -1.49 -12.07
N ALA A 261 -12.31 -1.35 -12.71
CA ALA A 261 -12.44 -1.37 -14.16
C ALA A 261 -11.71 -0.20 -14.82
#